data_AF-A0A640SSZ9-F1
#
_entry.id   AF-A0A640SSZ9-F1
#
_cell.length_a   1.000
_cell.length_b   1.000
_cell.length_c   1.000
_cell.angle_alpha   90.00
_cell.angle_beta   90.00
_cell.angle_gamma   90.00
#
_symmetry.space_group_name_H-M   'P 1'
#
loop_
_entity.id
_entity.type
_entity.pdbx_description
1 polymer ?
#
loop_
_entity_poly.entity_id
_entity_poly.type
_entity_poly.pdbx_seq_one_letter_code
_entity_poly.pdbx_strand_id
1 'polypeptide(L)'
;MATNWLKSLRDGISQPAIRTAVLAVTAQADHDPDSAQALVRIGQDRHASLNTLLEPSGVEIDDTEFTLLHGPVLARLFLDRGQVTDGFIDATVAQWLTTLDSSQRPGARRGR
;
A
#
# COMPACT_ATOMS: atom_id res chain seq x y z
N MET A 1 10.79 -6.74 4.83
CA MET A 1 11.24 -5.84 3.72
C MET A 1 10.05 -5.48 2.84
N ALA A 2 9.93 -4.21 2.44
CA ALA A 2 8.80 -3.66 1.68
C ALA A 2 8.48 -4.42 0.37
N THR A 3 9.50 -4.92 -0.33
CA THR A 3 9.34 -5.81 -1.51
C THR A 3 8.49 -7.04 -1.20
N ASN A 4 8.79 -7.74 -0.11
CA ASN A 4 8.04 -8.95 0.27
C ASN A 4 6.60 -8.62 0.67
N TRP A 5 6.39 -7.45 1.28
CA TRP A 5 5.05 -6.98 1.61
C TRP A 5 4.22 -6.68 0.35
N LEU A 6 4.81 -6.03 -0.67
CA LEU A 6 4.15 -5.82 -1.96
C LEU A 6 3.90 -7.11 -2.74
N LYS A 7 4.80 -8.10 -2.64
CA LYS A 7 4.57 -9.45 -3.18
C LYS A 7 3.35 -10.11 -2.51
N SER A 8 3.26 -10.05 -1.18
CA SER A 8 2.08 -10.54 -0.43
C SER A 8 0.79 -9.84 -0.86
N LEU A 9 0.82 -8.51 -1.06
CA LEU A 9 -0.34 -7.75 -1.56
C LEU A 9 -0.75 -8.22 -2.95
N ARG A 10 0.19 -8.32 -3.90
CA ARG A 10 -0.06 -8.83 -5.25
C ARG A 10 -0.67 -10.22 -5.19
N ASP A 11 -0.06 -11.13 -4.43
CA ASP A 11 -0.46 -12.54 -4.40
C ASP A 11 -1.85 -12.69 -3.80
N GLY A 12 -2.19 -11.90 -2.77
CA GLY A 12 -3.54 -11.82 -2.21
C GLY A 12 -4.57 -11.32 -3.22
N ILE A 13 -4.33 -10.17 -3.87
CA ILE A 13 -5.26 -9.60 -4.86
C ILE A 13 -5.34 -10.43 -6.16
N SER A 14 -4.32 -11.24 -6.45
CA SER A 14 -4.36 -12.16 -7.59
C SER A 14 -5.31 -13.34 -7.36
N GLN A 15 -5.69 -13.64 -6.12
CA GLN A 15 -6.70 -14.65 -5.83
C GLN A 15 -8.10 -14.14 -6.22
N PRO A 16 -8.83 -14.82 -7.11
CA PRO A 16 -10.12 -14.33 -7.62
C PRO A 16 -11.16 -14.04 -6.52
N ALA A 17 -11.21 -14.88 -5.49
CA ALA A 17 -12.14 -14.71 -4.38
C ALA A 17 -11.83 -13.44 -3.56
N ILE A 18 -10.57 -13.23 -3.19
CA ILE A 18 -10.13 -12.03 -2.46
C ILE A 18 -10.38 -10.79 -3.30
N ARG A 19 -10.00 -10.83 -4.58
CA ARG A 19 -10.21 -9.71 -5.51
C ARG A 19 -11.67 -9.31 -5.62
N THR A 20 -12.55 -10.30 -5.77
CA THR A 20 -13.99 -10.09 -5.90
C THR A 20 -14.57 -9.51 -4.62
N ALA A 21 -14.19 -10.05 -3.46
CA ALA A 21 -14.64 -9.55 -2.16
C ALA A 21 -14.20 -8.09 -1.94
N VAL A 22 -12.92 -7.77 -2.17
CA VAL A 22 -12.41 -6.39 -2.02
C VAL A 22 -13.16 -5.44 -2.95
N LEU A 23 -13.34 -5.79 -4.22
CA LEU A 23 -14.07 -4.95 -5.18
C LEU A 23 -15.54 -4.75 -4.79
N ALA A 24 -16.20 -5.79 -4.29
CA ALA A 24 -17.59 -5.70 -3.84
C ALA A 24 -17.72 -4.75 -2.64
N VAL A 25 -16.85 -4.88 -1.64
CA VAL A 25 -16.82 -3.98 -0.48
C VAL A 25 -16.48 -2.54 -0.91
N THR A 26 -15.52 -2.36 -1.82
CA THR A 26 -15.20 -1.04 -2.40
C THR A 26 -16.39 -0.41 -3.10
N ALA A 27 -17.13 -1.16 -3.91
CA ALA A 27 -18.32 -0.63 -4.60
C ALA A 27 -19.44 -0.23 -3.63
N GLN A 28 -19.50 -0.85 -2.44
CA GLN A 28 -20.55 -0.63 -1.47
C GLN A 28 -20.22 0.47 -0.46
N ALA A 29 -18.95 0.85 -0.30
CA ALA A 29 -18.47 1.77 0.74
C ALA A 29 -19.07 3.18 0.68
N ASP A 30 -19.46 3.67 -0.50
CA ASP A 30 -20.11 4.99 -0.63
C ASP A 30 -21.58 5.00 -0.14
N HIS A 31 -22.14 3.82 0.13
CA HIS A 31 -23.56 3.64 0.48
C HIS A 31 -23.78 2.87 1.78
N ASP A 32 -22.78 2.12 2.24
CA ASP A 32 -22.82 1.31 3.45
C ASP A 32 -21.65 1.67 4.38
N PRO A 33 -21.94 2.30 5.54
CA PRO A 33 -20.92 2.64 6.53
C PRO A 33 -20.10 1.44 7.02
N ASP A 34 -20.69 0.24 7.09
CA ASP A 34 -19.97 -0.96 7.55
C ASP A 34 -18.94 -1.39 6.51
N SER A 35 -19.29 -1.33 5.23
CA SER A 35 -18.35 -1.56 4.12
C SER A 35 -17.22 -0.53 4.10
N ALA A 36 -17.53 0.76 4.31
CA ALA A 36 -16.50 1.80 4.43
C ALA A 36 -15.56 1.53 5.61
N GLN A 37 -16.12 1.21 6.78
CA GLN A 37 -15.35 0.90 7.98
C GLN A 37 -14.48 -0.35 7.80
N ALA A 38 -14.98 -1.36 7.09
CA ALA A 38 -14.21 -2.56 6.76
C ALA A 38 -12.99 -2.24 5.89
N LEU A 39 -13.12 -1.36 4.88
CA LEU A 39 -11.98 -0.95 4.05
C LEU A 39 -10.94 -0.15 4.84
N VAL A 40 -11.39 0.79 5.68
CA VAL A 40 -10.49 1.55 6.56
C VAL A 40 -9.71 0.59 7.46
N ARG A 41 -10.37 -0.39 8.07
CA ARG A 41 -9.72 -1.36 8.94
C ARG A 41 -8.71 -2.23 8.18
N ILE A 42 -9.05 -2.68 6.98
CA ILE A 42 -8.11 -3.42 6.12
C ILE A 42 -6.87 -2.57 5.83
N GLY A 43 -7.05 -1.28 5.51
CA GLY A 43 -5.94 -0.34 5.29
C GLY A 43 -5.06 -0.19 6.53
N GLN A 44 -5.66 0.02 7.70
CA GLN A 44 -4.96 0.17 8.98
C GLN A 44 -4.18 -1.09 9.36
N ASP A 45 -4.79 -2.28 9.27
CA ASP A 45 -4.13 -3.55 9.57
C ASP A 45 -2.92 -3.78 8.65
N ARG A 46 -3.06 -3.42 7.38
CA ARG A 46 -2.01 -3.53 6.36
C ARG A 46 -0.86 -2.55 6.60
N HIS A 47 -1.17 -1.33 6.99
CA HIS A 47 -0.19 -0.30 7.35
C HIS A 47 0.58 -0.67 8.61
N ALA A 48 -0.11 -1.08 9.66
CA ALA A 48 0.51 -1.57 10.90
C ALA A 48 1.44 -2.76 10.63
N SER A 49 0.99 -3.74 9.83
CA SER A 49 1.82 -4.88 9.43
C SER A 49 3.08 -4.48 8.67
N LEU A 50 3.04 -3.42 7.85
CA LEU A 50 4.23 -2.92 7.17
C LEU A 50 5.18 -2.23 8.15
N ASN A 51 4.66 -1.38 9.04
CA ASN A 51 5.49 -0.72 10.06
C ASN A 51 6.20 -1.74 10.95
N THR A 52 5.53 -2.82 11.38
CA THR A 52 6.19 -3.91 12.12
C THR A 52 7.33 -4.57 11.33
N LEU A 53 7.23 -4.66 9.99
CA LEU A 53 8.33 -5.17 9.16
C LEU A 53 9.50 -4.18 8.99
N LEU A 54 9.28 -2.91 9.28
CA LEU A 54 10.26 -1.82 9.15
C LEU A 54 10.91 -1.44 10.50
N GLU A 55 10.32 -1.84 11.62
CA GLU A 55 10.84 -1.63 12.98
C GLU A 55 12.35 -1.95 13.12
N PRO A 56 12.89 -3.08 12.60
CA PRO A 56 14.32 -3.38 12.72
C PRO A 56 15.24 -2.38 12.00
N SER A 57 14.70 -1.61 11.06
CA SER A 57 15.40 -0.56 10.32
C SER A 57 15.20 0.83 10.94
N GLY A 58 14.45 0.94 12.04
CA GLY A 58 14.15 2.22 12.69
C GLY A 58 13.28 3.16 11.85
N VAL A 59 12.55 2.62 10.87
CA VAL A 59 11.69 3.38 9.96
C VAL A 59 10.24 3.17 10.39
N GLU A 60 9.54 4.28 10.62
CA GLU A 60 8.09 4.33 10.79
C GLU A 60 7.54 5.26 9.71
N ILE A 61 6.52 4.79 8.98
CA ILE A 61 5.93 5.51 7.87
C ILE A 61 4.51 5.97 8.20
N ASP A 62 4.14 7.14 7.69
CA ASP A 62 2.78 7.68 7.81
C ASP A 62 1.84 7.19 6.69
N ASP A 63 0.57 7.61 6.72
CA ASP A 63 -0.46 7.23 5.75
C ASP A 63 -0.11 7.66 4.31
N THR A 64 0.58 8.79 4.16
CA THR A 64 0.97 9.33 2.85
C THR A 64 2.07 8.46 2.26
N GLU A 65 3.10 8.18 3.06
CA GLU A 65 4.20 7.31 2.70
C GLU A 65 3.71 5.89 2.43
N PHE A 66 2.75 5.39 3.20
CA PHE A 66 2.09 4.10 2.95
C PHE A 66 1.37 4.07 1.59
N THR A 67 0.58 5.10 1.30
CA THR A 67 -0.17 5.22 0.03
C THR A 67 0.77 5.26 -1.17
N LEU A 68 1.90 5.97 -1.06
CA LEU A 68 2.91 6.05 -2.13
C LEU A 68 3.53 4.69 -2.47
N LEU A 69 3.61 3.78 -1.51
CA LEU A 69 4.15 2.44 -1.73
C LEU A 69 3.14 1.53 -2.46
N HIS A 70 1.91 1.42 -1.95
CA HIS A 70 0.95 0.44 -2.47
C HIS A 70 0.08 0.96 -3.63
N GLY A 71 -0.08 2.28 -3.75
CA GLY A 71 -0.90 2.93 -4.77
C GLY A 71 -0.57 2.51 -6.20
N PRO A 72 0.71 2.53 -6.63
CA PRO A 72 1.10 2.08 -7.97
C PRO A 72 0.71 0.62 -8.28
N VAL A 73 0.81 -0.27 -7.28
CA VAL A 73 0.42 -1.69 -7.42
C VAL A 73 -1.08 -1.83 -7.61
N LEU A 74 -1.90 -1.11 -6.83
CA LEU A 74 -3.35 -1.14 -6.98
C LEU A 74 -3.80 -0.53 -8.31
N ALA A 75 -3.22 0.59 -8.73
CA ALA A 75 -3.49 1.23 -10.02
C ALA A 75 -3.19 0.27 -11.19
N ARG A 76 -2.02 -0.39 -11.16
CA ARG A 76 -1.61 -1.39 -12.14
C ARG A 76 -2.63 -2.54 -12.23
N LEU A 77 -3.08 -3.06 -11.09
CA LEU A 77 -3.98 -4.22 -11.04
C LEU A 77 -5.41 -3.88 -11.47
N PHE A 78 -5.95 -2.75 -11.02
CA PHE A 78 -7.37 -2.44 -11.16
C PHE A 78 -7.69 -1.47 -12.30
N LEU A 79 -6.80 -0.52 -12.60
CA LEU A 79 -7.01 0.49 -13.64
C LEU A 79 -6.34 0.06 -14.95
N ASP A 80 -5.04 -0.22 -14.92
CA ASP A 80 -4.31 -0.63 -16.13
C ASP A 80 -4.65 -2.06 -16.56
N ARG A 81 -5.20 -2.87 -15.64
CA ARG A 81 -5.40 -4.31 -15.80
C ARG A 81 -4.11 -5.05 -16.19
N GLY A 82 -2.97 -4.50 -15.76
CA GLY A 82 -1.65 -5.02 -16.05
C GLY A 82 -1.17 -6.06 -15.03
N GLN A 83 -0.12 -6.78 -15.39
CA GLN A 83 0.60 -7.63 -14.45
C GLN A 83 1.51 -6.80 -13.54
N VAL A 84 1.58 -7.21 -12.28
CA VAL A 84 2.54 -6.70 -11.28
C VAL A 84 3.71 -7.69 -11.22
N THR A 85 4.72 -7.44 -12.04
CA THR A 85 5.93 -8.27 -12.08
C THR A 85 6.83 -7.97 -10.88
N ASP A 86 7.78 -8.86 -10.59
CA ASP A 86 8.80 -8.61 -9.56
C ASP A 86 9.61 -7.33 -9.88
N GLY A 87 9.98 -7.12 -11.14
CA GLY A 87 10.67 -5.89 -11.55
C GLY A 87 9.84 -4.61 -11.37
N PHE A 88 8.51 -4.68 -11.53
CA PHE A 88 7.63 -3.55 -11.21
C PHE A 88 7.59 -3.26 -9.70
N ILE A 89 7.54 -4.32 -8.87
CA ILE A 89 7.60 -4.19 -7.42
C ILE A 89 8.94 -3.55 -7.00
N ASP A 90 10.05 -4.04 -7.53
CA ASP A 90 11.38 -3.52 -7.17
C ASP A 90 11.53 -2.04 -7.57
N ALA A 91 11.06 -1.66 -8.76
CA ALA A 91 11.04 -0.26 -9.18
C ALA A 91 10.14 0.62 -8.29
N THR A 92 8.97 0.11 -7.88
CA THR A 92 8.05 0.82 -6.97
C THR A 92 8.70 1.07 -5.61
N VAL A 93 9.35 0.05 -5.04
CA VAL A 93 10.05 0.17 -3.75
C VAL A 93 11.23 1.13 -3.86
N ALA A 94 12.03 1.04 -4.92
CA ALA A 94 13.17 1.94 -5.12
C ALA A 94 12.74 3.41 -5.21
N GLN A 95 11.67 3.69 -5.97
CA GLN A 95 11.10 5.03 -6.07
C GLN A 95 10.56 5.53 -4.72
N TRP A 96 9.87 4.66 -4.00
CA TRP A 96 9.34 4.98 -2.67
C TRP A 96 10.44 5.35 -1.67
N LEU A 97 11.51 4.55 -1.59
CA LEU A 97 12.67 4.85 -0.74
C LEU A 97 13.32 6.19 -1.10
N THR A 98 13.45 6.50 -2.39
CA THR A 98 13.96 7.79 -2.87
C THR A 98 13.10 8.96 -2.38
N THR A 99 11.77 8.77 -2.33
CA THR A 99 10.84 9.77 -1.78
C THR A 99 10.98 9.91 -0.27
N LEU A 100 11.11 8.81 0.49
CA LEU A 100 11.33 8.85 1.95
C LEU A 100 12.62 9.61 2.31
N ASP A 101 13.72 9.31 1.63
CA ASP A 101 15.01 9.98 1.84
C ASP A 101 14.91 11.50 1.60
N SER A 102 14.09 11.89 0.63
CA SER A 102 13.85 13.30 0.32
C SER A 102 13.01 14.00 1.41
N SER A 103 12.02 13.30 1.96
CA SER A 103 11.16 13.80 3.05
C SER A 103 11.87 13.88 4.41
N GLN A 104 12.87 13.03 4.65
CA GLN A 104 13.65 13.03 5.89
C GLN A 104 14.73 14.11 5.94
N ARG A 105 15.05 14.79 4.82
CA ARG A 105 16.03 15.88 4.81
C ARG A 105 15.53 17.06 5.68
N PRO A 106 16.40 17.72 6.48
CA PRO A 106 16.02 18.67 7.55
C PRO A 106 15.17 19.90 7.18
N GLY A 107 14.81 20.10 5.91
CA GLY A 107 13.95 21.17 5.43
C GLY A 107 12.48 20.78 5.20
N ALA A 108 12.14 19.50 5.08
CA ALA A 108 10.79 19.07 4.65
C ALA A 108 9.80 18.83 5.81
N ARG A 109 10.29 18.40 6.98
CA ARG A 109 9.43 18.00 8.11
C ARG A 109 9.00 19.13 9.07
N ARG A 110 9.40 20.38 8.80
CA ARG A 110 9.14 21.56 9.67
C ARG A 110 7.88 22.35 9.35
N GLY A 111 7.02 21.84 8.46
CA GLY A 111 5.81 22.55 8.03
C GLY A 111 4.57 21.68 8.08
N ARG A 112 4.19 21.19 9.25
CA ARG A 112 2.81 20.77 9.51
C ARG A 112 2.46 20.89 10.98
#